data_AF-A0A4R8WT30-F1
#
_entry.id   AF-A0A4R8WT30-F1
#
_cell.length_a   1.000
_cell.length_b   1.000
_cell.length_c   1.000
_cell.angle_alpha   90.00
_cell.angle_beta   90.00
_cell.angle_gamma   90.00
#
_symmetry.space_group_name_H-M   'P 1'
#
loop_
_entity.id
_entity.type
_entity.pdbx_description
1 polymer ?
#
loop_
_entity_poly.entity_id
_entity_poly.type
_entity_poly.pdbx_seq_one_letter_code
_entity_poly.pdbx_strand_id
1 'polypeptide(L)'
;MFGPGNIGNASPAGEDWIPRKFRDIERYILELNASIALSIGPVVKRANDTLDTVNATVVTVNNTIATVTALSAHVDDTLVNIDSTVQASIRANSMTTAAIQSLVANPPAGSHVTGNVSATGTVTATGAVSGATGTFGSGVASTGVYTTLLTYGGGYKAQYVHVDGTMGYVPSSRQFKQDITPTTLDPALLTALQLVTFRYIDAVDNLGDQAETELGLIAEDVDALGLHWLVDYDSDHKPTGLKYERLALLVIPWAQSIEARLAALEG
;
A
#
# COMPACT_ATOMS: atom_id res chain seq x y z
N MET A 1 150.14 -8.88 7.78
CA MET A 1 151.29 -9.79 7.77
C MET A 1 150.94 -10.96 6.85
N PHE A 2 151.90 -11.32 6.00
CA PHE A 2 151.82 -12.02 4.70
C PHE A 2 151.17 -13.41 4.64
N GLY A 3 150.70 -13.79 3.44
CA GLY A 3 150.56 -15.21 3.03
C GLY A 3 149.72 -15.45 1.75
N PRO A 4 150.32 -15.72 0.58
CA PRO A 4 149.65 -15.85 -0.73
C PRO A 4 149.43 -17.30 -1.21
N GLY A 5 148.52 -17.47 -2.16
CA GLY A 5 148.25 -18.69 -2.94
C GLY A 5 146.74 -18.81 -3.23
N ASN A 6 146.23 -19.17 -4.39
CA ASN A 6 146.80 -19.67 -5.63
C ASN A 6 145.75 -19.43 -6.73
N ILE A 7 146.24 -19.36 -7.96
CA ILE A 7 145.54 -19.01 -9.21
C ILE A 7 144.66 -20.20 -9.63
N GLY A 8 143.40 -19.94 -9.99
CA GLY A 8 142.46 -20.96 -10.44
C GLY A 8 141.40 -20.37 -11.35
N ASN A 9 141.73 -20.31 -12.64
CA ASN A 9 140.86 -19.95 -13.75
C ASN A 9 139.78 -21.04 -13.92
N ALA A 10 138.50 -20.69 -13.80
CA ALA A 10 137.39 -21.54 -14.23
C ALA A 10 136.12 -20.70 -14.50
N SER A 11 135.93 -20.30 -15.75
CA SER A 11 134.57 -20.17 -16.29
C SER A 11 133.92 -21.54 -16.27
N PRO A 12 132.63 -21.65 -15.89
CA PRO A 12 131.76 -22.32 -16.86
C PRO A 12 130.34 -21.73 -16.96
N ALA A 13 129.83 -21.90 -18.19
CA ALA A 13 128.44 -22.22 -18.53
C ALA A 13 127.39 -21.11 -18.52
N GLY A 14 127.20 -20.53 -19.72
CA GLY A 14 125.97 -19.89 -20.14
C GLY A 14 124.86 -20.87 -20.59
N GLU A 15 124.48 -21.87 -19.78
CA GLU A 15 123.43 -22.85 -20.18
C GLU A 15 122.27 -23.05 -19.19
N ASP A 16 122.24 -22.39 -18.02
CA ASP A 16 121.31 -22.80 -16.94
C ASP A 16 120.17 -21.80 -16.64
N TRP A 17 119.99 -20.75 -17.45
CA TRP A 17 118.95 -19.72 -17.21
C TRP A 17 117.60 -20.07 -17.84
N ILE A 18 117.59 -20.72 -19.01
CA ILE A 18 116.39 -21.13 -19.72
C ILE A 18 115.57 -22.13 -18.87
N PRO A 19 116.16 -23.21 -18.31
CA PRO A 19 115.41 -24.17 -17.50
C PRO A 19 114.86 -23.60 -16.19
N ARG A 20 115.54 -22.61 -15.59
CA ARG A 20 115.06 -21.92 -14.37
C ARG A 20 113.86 -21.03 -14.68
N LYS A 21 113.92 -20.27 -15.77
CA LYS A 21 112.81 -19.42 -16.21
C LYS A 21 111.57 -20.23 -16.60
N PHE A 22 111.75 -21.40 -17.22
CA PHE A 22 110.65 -22.35 -17.47
C PHE A 22 110.02 -22.85 -16.17
N ARG A 23 110.83 -23.22 -15.17
CA ARG A 23 110.37 -23.68 -13.85
C ARG A 23 109.60 -22.60 -13.07
N ASP A 24 110.05 -21.34 -13.16
CA ASP A 24 109.36 -20.22 -12.52
C ASP A 24 108.02 -19.91 -13.21
N ILE A 25 107.93 -20.06 -14.53
CA ILE A 25 106.68 -19.94 -15.29
C ILE A 25 105.71 -21.08 -14.92
N GLU A 26 106.18 -22.33 -14.84
CA GLU A 26 105.35 -23.46 -14.41
C GLU A 26 104.80 -23.25 -13.00
N ARG A 27 105.65 -22.79 -12.08
CA ARG A 27 105.24 -22.45 -10.71
C ARG A 27 104.21 -21.31 -10.68
N TYR A 28 104.44 -20.25 -11.47
CA TYR A 28 103.49 -19.14 -11.59
C TYR A 28 102.14 -19.60 -12.15
N ILE A 29 102.14 -20.47 -13.16
CA ILE A 29 100.92 -21.06 -13.72
C ILE A 29 100.18 -21.89 -12.66
N LEU A 30 100.89 -22.69 -11.86
CA LEU A 30 100.29 -23.47 -10.77
C LEU A 30 99.71 -22.58 -9.66
N GLU A 31 100.43 -21.55 -9.23
CA GLU A 31 99.99 -20.59 -8.23
C GLU A 31 98.80 -19.75 -8.74
N LEU A 32 98.81 -19.36 -10.02
CA LEU A 32 97.70 -18.67 -10.67
C LEU A 32 96.45 -19.57 -10.76
N ASN A 33 96.59 -20.83 -11.14
CA ASN A 33 95.50 -21.79 -11.17
C ASN A 33 94.90 -22.04 -9.78
N ALA A 34 95.75 -22.15 -8.75
CA ALA A 34 95.31 -22.27 -7.36
C ALA A 34 94.59 -21.00 -6.88
N SER A 35 95.11 -19.82 -7.24
CA SER A 35 94.50 -18.52 -6.91
C SER A 35 93.13 -18.33 -7.58
N ILE A 36 93.00 -18.74 -8.85
CA ILE A 36 91.74 -18.77 -9.60
C ILE A 36 90.73 -19.73 -8.92
N ALA A 37 91.18 -20.93 -8.54
CA ALA A 37 90.32 -21.89 -7.86
C ALA A 37 89.81 -21.36 -6.50
N LEU A 38 90.65 -20.66 -5.74
CA LEU A 38 90.30 -20.07 -4.43
C LEU A 38 89.40 -18.84 -4.54
N SER A 39 89.60 -17.98 -5.55
CA SER A 39 88.90 -16.69 -5.66
C SER A 39 87.68 -16.71 -6.58
N ILE A 40 87.74 -17.42 -7.71
CA ILE A 40 86.69 -17.43 -8.75
C ILE A 40 85.76 -18.65 -8.59
N GLY A 41 86.30 -19.81 -8.21
CA GLY A 41 85.50 -21.04 -8.02
C GLY A 41 84.28 -20.85 -7.10
N PRO A 42 84.43 -20.25 -5.89
CA PRO A 42 83.30 -19.96 -5.00
C PRO A 42 82.28 -18.98 -5.58
N VAL A 43 82.73 -18.00 -6.38
CA VAL A 43 81.84 -17.02 -7.03
C VAL A 43 80.95 -17.71 -8.05
N VAL A 44 81.55 -18.56 -8.91
CA VAL A 44 80.81 -19.34 -9.91
C VAL A 44 79.83 -20.30 -9.24
N LYS A 45 80.25 -20.98 -8.16
CA LYS A 45 79.34 -21.84 -7.40
C LYS A 45 78.14 -21.07 -6.86
N ARG A 46 78.36 -19.91 -6.20
CA ARG A 46 77.26 -19.07 -5.69
C ARG A 46 76.33 -18.59 -6.80
N ALA A 47 76.88 -18.24 -7.97
CA ALA A 47 76.07 -17.83 -9.12
C ALA A 47 75.18 -18.97 -9.61
N ASN A 48 75.71 -20.19 -9.71
CA ASN A 48 74.94 -21.38 -10.08
C ASN A 48 73.88 -21.71 -9.01
N ASP A 49 74.24 -21.71 -7.73
CA ASP A 49 73.28 -21.94 -6.63
C ASP A 49 72.14 -20.90 -6.64
N THR A 50 72.46 -19.64 -6.98
CA THR A 50 71.46 -18.56 -7.14
C THR A 50 70.56 -18.81 -8.34
N LEU A 51 71.13 -19.21 -9.48
CA LEU A 51 70.38 -19.55 -10.69
C LEU A 51 69.42 -20.72 -10.44
N ASP A 52 69.86 -21.76 -9.73
CA ASP A 52 69.03 -22.90 -9.35
C ASP A 52 67.87 -22.46 -8.46
N THR A 53 68.14 -21.57 -7.50
CA THR A 53 67.10 -21.00 -6.62
C THR A 53 66.08 -20.15 -7.40
N VAL A 54 66.55 -19.33 -8.34
CA VAL A 54 65.68 -18.52 -9.21
C VAL A 54 64.82 -19.43 -10.08
N ASN A 55 65.40 -20.47 -10.69
CA ASN A 55 64.67 -21.44 -11.51
C ASN A 55 63.58 -22.16 -10.70
N ALA A 56 63.89 -22.60 -9.48
CA ALA A 56 62.89 -23.19 -8.59
C ALA A 56 61.76 -22.19 -8.25
N THR A 57 62.10 -20.93 -7.98
CA THR A 57 61.11 -19.87 -7.70
C THR A 57 60.22 -19.61 -8.90
N VAL A 58 60.78 -19.56 -10.12
CA VAL A 58 60.01 -19.39 -11.36
C VAL A 58 59.01 -20.53 -11.56
N VAL A 59 59.41 -21.77 -11.28
CA VAL A 59 58.50 -22.92 -11.32
C VAL A 59 57.35 -22.74 -10.33
N THR A 60 57.63 -22.32 -9.10
CA THR A 60 56.57 -22.05 -8.10
C THR A 60 55.63 -20.94 -8.55
N VAL A 61 56.16 -19.82 -9.07
CA VAL A 61 55.34 -18.70 -9.57
C VAL A 61 54.45 -19.14 -10.73
N ASN A 62 54.98 -19.91 -11.68
CA ASN A 62 54.18 -20.44 -12.80
C ASN A 62 53.05 -21.35 -12.32
N ASN A 63 53.30 -22.20 -11.31
CA ASN A 63 52.26 -23.03 -10.70
C ASN A 63 51.19 -22.18 -9.99
N THR A 64 51.59 -21.10 -9.30
CA THR A 64 50.65 -20.15 -8.68
C THR A 64 49.81 -19.43 -9.72
N ILE A 65 50.41 -18.95 -10.82
CA ILE A 65 49.70 -18.31 -11.93
C ILE A 65 48.64 -19.25 -12.49
N ALA A 66 49.00 -20.51 -12.76
CA ALA A 66 48.05 -21.50 -13.26
C ALA A 66 46.86 -21.72 -12.30
N THR A 67 47.13 -21.76 -10.99
CA THR A 67 46.08 -21.89 -9.97
C THR A 67 45.15 -20.67 -9.94
N VAL A 68 45.72 -19.46 -10.00
CA VAL A 68 44.94 -18.20 -10.00
C VAL A 68 44.08 -18.11 -11.26
N THR A 69 44.60 -18.49 -12.42
CA THR A 69 43.83 -18.53 -13.67
C THR A 69 42.64 -19.49 -13.57
N ALA A 70 42.85 -20.69 -13.00
CA ALA A 70 41.77 -21.65 -12.80
C ALA A 70 40.71 -21.12 -11.81
N LEU A 71 41.12 -20.47 -10.73
CA LEU A 71 40.20 -19.87 -9.77
C LEU A 71 39.38 -18.73 -10.39
N SER A 72 40.01 -17.88 -11.21
CA SER A 72 39.31 -16.81 -11.93
C SER A 72 38.21 -17.38 -12.82
N ALA A 73 38.52 -18.43 -13.60
CA ALA A 73 37.53 -19.09 -14.45
C ALA A 73 36.36 -19.67 -13.63
N HIS A 74 36.66 -20.29 -12.48
CA HIS A 74 35.61 -20.82 -11.60
C HIS A 74 34.71 -19.72 -11.01
N VAL A 75 35.28 -18.56 -10.67
CA VAL A 75 34.52 -17.41 -10.19
C VAL A 75 33.59 -16.88 -11.28
N ASP A 76 34.10 -16.73 -12.51
CA ASP A 76 33.31 -16.25 -13.65
C ASP A 76 32.14 -17.19 -13.95
N ASP A 77 32.39 -18.50 -14.00
CA ASP A 77 31.34 -19.52 -14.18
C ASP A 77 30.30 -19.46 -13.06
N THR A 78 30.75 -19.28 -11.82
CA THR A 78 29.87 -19.18 -10.66
C THR A 78 28.97 -17.94 -10.75
N LEU A 79 29.51 -16.79 -11.17
CA LEU A 79 28.73 -15.56 -11.32
C LEU A 79 27.66 -15.68 -12.41
N VAL A 80 27.98 -16.30 -13.55
CA VAL A 80 27.01 -16.57 -14.63
C VAL A 80 25.90 -17.52 -14.16
N ASN A 81 26.27 -18.57 -13.42
CA ASN A 81 25.31 -19.50 -12.85
C ASN A 81 24.39 -18.84 -11.82
N ILE A 82 24.93 -17.93 -10.98
CA ILE A 82 24.13 -17.15 -10.02
C ILE A 82 23.13 -16.26 -10.76
N ASP A 83 23.56 -15.48 -11.76
CA ASP A 83 22.68 -14.58 -12.50
C ASP A 83 21.51 -15.36 -13.14
N SER A 84 21.83 -16.41 -13.90
CA SER A 84 20.81 -17.24 -14.55
C SER A 84 19.81 -17.87 -13.57
N THR A 85 20.30 -18.38 -12.44
CA THR A 85 19.46 -19.01 -11.40
C THR A 85 18.54 -18.00 -10.72
N VAL A 86 19.06 -16.81 -10.39
CA VAL A 86 18.28 -15.74 -9.76
C VAL A 86 17.22 -15.22 -10.73
N GLN A 87 17.57 -14.98 -11.99
CA GLN A 87 16.62 -14.54 -13.01
C GLN A 87 15.50 -15.56 -13.24
N ALA A 88 15.82 -16.86 -13.28
CA ALA A 88 14.81 -17.91 -13.39
C ALA A 88 13.86 -17.92 -12.19
N SER A 89 14.40 -17.76 -10.97
CA SER A 89 13.62 -17.72 -9.74
C SER A 89 12.69 -16.51 -9.65
N ILE A 90 13.14 -15.33 -10.09
CA ILE A 90 12.29 -14.13 -10.16
C ILE A 90 11.12 -14.36 -11.11
N ARG A 91 11.37 -14.89 -12.32
CA ARG A 91 10.32 -15.15 -13.32
C ARG A 91 9.32 -16.21 -12.87
N ALA A 92 9.76 -17.23 -12.14
CA ALA A 92 8.89 -18.29 -11.65
C ALA A 92 7.97 -17.84 -10.50
N ASN A 93 8.44 -16.90 -9.67
CA ASN A 93 7.77 -16.56 -8.41
C ASN A 93 7.18 -15.15 -8.36
N SER A 94 7.39 -14.33 -9.40
CA SER A 94 6.89 -12.95 -9.45
C SER A 94 5.97 -12.74 -10.64
N MET A 95 4.91 -11.97 -10.44
CA MET A 95 4.06 -11.49 -11.53
C MET A 95 4.70 -10.27 -12.20
N THR A 96 4.49 -10.13 -13.51
CA THR A 96 4.85 -8.90 -14.22
C THR A 96 3.90 -7.78 -13.82
N THR A 97 4.35 -6.53 -13.94
CA THR A 97 3.50 -5.35 -13.73
C THR A 97 2.24 -5.40 -14.59
N ALA A 98 2.35 -5.85 -15.85
CA ALA A 98 1.21 -6.00 -16.75
C ALA A 98 0.19 -7.03 -16.22
N ALA A 99 0.66 -8.16 -15.67
CA ALA A 99 -0.22 -9.16 -15.09
C ALA A 99 -0.93 -8.64 -13.82
N ILE A 100 -0.21 -7.89 -12.97
CA ILE A 100 -0.79 -7.23 -11.79
C ILE A 100 -1.85 -6.21 -12.22
N GLN A 101 -1.54 -5.34 -13.18
CA GLN A 101 -2.48 -4.35 -13.69
C GLN A 101 -3.73 -4.99 -14.29
N SER A 102 -3.57 -6.12 -14.98
CA SER A 102 -4.71 -6.89 -15.51
C SER A 102 -5.64 -7.39 -14.39
N LEU A 103 -5.08 -7.90 -13.29
CA LEU A 103 -5.86 -8.35 -12.13
C LEU A 103 -6.51 -7.20 -11.37
N VAL A 104 -5.85 -6.04 -11.28
CA VAL A 104 -6.43 -4.86 -10.61
C VAL A 104 -7.59 -4.28 -11.44
N ALA A 105 -7.43 -4.21 -12.77
CA ALA A 105 -8.48 -3.73 -13.65
C ALA A 105 -9.66 -4.70 -13.75
N ASN A 106 -9.40 -6.01 -13.63
CA ASN A 106 -10.41 -7.07 -13.70
C ASN A 106 -10.18 -8.09 -12.58
N PRO A 107 -10.54 -7.76 -11.33
CA PRO A 107 -10.38 -8.69 -10.22
C PRO A 107 -11.15 -9.98 -10.48
N PRO A 108 -10.57 -11.16 -10.17
CA PRO A 108 -11.30 -12.42 -10.24
C PRO A 108 -12.58 -12.37 -9.40
N ALA A 109 -13.60 -13.13 -9.82
CA ALA A 109 -14.84 -13.24 -9.07
C ALA A 109 -14.58 -13.72 -7.62
N GLY A 110 -15.24 -13.10 -6.65
CA GLY A 110 -15.01 -13.38 -5.22
C GLY A 110 -13.78 -12.69 -4.63
N SER A 111 -13.11 -11.79 -5.36
CA SER A 111 -12.11 -10.91 -4.76
C SER A 111 -12.76 -10.04 -3.68
N HIS A 112 -12.21 -10.10 -2.47
CA HIS A 112 -12.68 -9.35 -1.32
C HIS A 112 -11.69 -8.24 -0.98
N VAL A 113 -12.21 -7.04 -0.71
CA VAL A 113 -11.42 -5.96 -0.10
C VAL A 113 -11.76 -5.94 1.38
N THR A 114 -10.74 -5.99 2.22
CA THR A 114 -10.89 -5.82 3.68
C THR A 114 -10.59 -4.37 4.06
N GLY A 115 -11.37 -3.84 5.01
CA GLY A 115 -11.25 -2.46 5.46
C GLY A 115 -12.06 -1.46 4.61
N ASN A 116 -11.65 -0.19 4.66
CA ASN A 116 -12.38 0.89 4.04
C ASN A 116 -12.11 0.98 2.54
N VAL A 117 -13.16 1.09 1.74
CA VAL A 117 -13.08 1.36 0.30
C VAL A 117 -13.47 2.82 0.06
N SER A 118 -12.55 3.60 -0.52
CA SER A 118 -12.82 4.95 -1.00
C SER A 118 -12.96 4.92 -2.52
N ALA A 119 -14.16 5.23 -3.03
CA ALA A 119 -14.43 5.34 -4.46
C ALA A 119 -14.84 6.78 -4.78
N THR A 120 -14.21 7.37 -5.80
CA THR A 120 -14.57 8.71 -6.30
C THR A 120 -15.60 8.68 -7.43
N GLY A 121 -15.97 7.49 -7.88
CA GLY A 121 -16.95 7.26 -8.93
C GLY A 121 -18.10 6.36 -8.48
N THR A 122 -18.85 5.83 -9.44
CA THR A 122 -19.98 4.94 -9.18
C THR A 122 -19.55 3.63 -8.54
N VAL A 123 -20.26 3.22 -7.49
CA VAL A 123 -20.20 1.87 -6.92
C VAL A 123 -21.45 1.12 -7.32
N THR A 124 -21.29 0.05 -8.10
CA THR A 124 -22.41 -0.80 -8.52
C THR A 124 -22.40 -2.10 -7.72
N ALA A 125 -23.46 -2.33 -6.95
CA ALA A 125 -23.71 -3.61 -6.29
C ALA A 125 -24.91 -4.29 -6.97
N THR A 126 -24.69 -5.46 -7.58
CA THR A 126 -25.75 -6.27 -8.20
C THR A 126 -26.48 -7.14 -7.17
N GLY A 127 -25.89 -7.32 -5.99
CA GLY A 127 -26.49 -7.99 -4.84
C GLY A 127 -26.82 -7.02 -3.71
N ALA A 128 -27.10 -7.56 -2.53
CA ALA A 128 -27.38 -6.77 -1.35
C ALA A 128 -26.14 -6.01 -0.85
N VAL A 129 -26.33 -4.74 -0.49
CA VAL A 129 -25.41 -3.99 0.37
C VAL A 129 -25.91 -4.13 1.79
N SER A 130 -25.13 -4.76 2.67
CA SER A 130 -25.51 -5.04 4.05
C SER A 130 -24.44 -4.60 5.05
N GLY A 131 -24.88 -4.22 6.23
CA GLY A 131 -24.05 -3.71 7.33
C GLY A 131 -24.95 -3.30 8.49
N ALA A 132 -24.35 -2.90 9.61
CA ALA A 132 -25.13 -2.40 10.76
C ALA A 132 -25.73 -1.01 10.48
N THR A 133 -25.00 -0.17 9.73
CA THR A 133 -25.37 1.22 9.44
C THR A 133 -24.90 1.63 8.04
N GLY A 134 -25.59 2.60 7.44
CA GLY A 134 -25.19 3.27 6.20
C GLY A 134 -25.53 4.75 6.30
N THR A 135 -24.57 5.63 6.01
CA THR A 135 -24.75 7.09 6.09
C THR A 135 -24.64 7.70 4.70
N PHE A 136 -25.66 8.46 4.30
CA PHE A 136 -25.75 9.12 2.99
C PHE A 136 -25.88 10.63 3.20
N GLY A 137 -24.75 11.34 3.25
CA GLY A 137 -24.71 12.76 3.64
C GLY A 137 -25.48 13.72 2.72
N SER A 138 -25.74 13.31 1.47
CA SER A 138 -26.55 14.05 0.50
C SER A 138 -27.90 13.37 0.20
N GLY A 139 -28.30 12.39 1.00
CA GLY A 139 -29.55 11.64 0.83
C GLY A 139 -29.45 10.43 -0.11
N VAL A 140 -30.59 9.78 -0.31
CA VAL A 140 -30.76 8.57 -1.15
C VAL A 140 -31.80 8.86 -2.23
N ALA A 141 -31.41 8.75 -3.49
CA ALA A 141 -32.34 8.82 -4.63
C ALA A 141 -32.67 7.41 -5.12
N SER A 142 -33.96 7.04 -5.15
CA SER A 142 -34.43 5.73 -5.62
C SER A 142 -35.61 5.89 -6.57
N THR A 143 -35.35 5.73 -7.87
CA THR A 143 -36.39 5.84 -8.92
C THR A 143 -37.39 4.70 -8.87
N GLY A 144 -37.00 3.53 -8.35
CA GLY A 144 -37.86 2.37 -8.22
C GLY A 144 -39.06 2.60 -7.29
N VAL A 145 -38.94 3.52 -6.32
CA VAL A 145 -40.02 3.81 -5.36
C VAL A 145 -41.33 4.21 -6.05
N TYR A 146 -41.27 4.93 -7.18
CA TYR A 146 -42.46 5.38 -7.92
C TYR A 146 -43.11 4.30 -8.77
N THR A 147 -42.38 3.25 -9.14
CA THR A 147 -42.82 2.27 -10.13
C THR A 147 -42.98 0.86 -9.57
N THR A 148 -42.37 0.56 -8.43
CA THR A 148 -42.43 -0.76 -7.82
C THR A 148 -43.71 -0.90 -6.98
N LEU A 149 -44.63 -1.75 -7.45
CA LEU A 149 -45.83 -2.10 -6.70
C LEU A 149 -45.48 -3.00 -5.51
N LEU A 150 -45.71 -2.48 -4.31
CA LEU A 150 -45.60 -3.23 -3.06
C LEU A 150 -46.95 -3.89 -2.72
N THR A 151 -47.50 -4.72 -3.59
CA THR A 151 -48.80 -5.41 -3.37
C THR A 151 -48.66 -6.92 -3.16
N TYR A 152 -47.43 -7.43 -3.18
CA TYR A 152 -47.13 -8.84 -2.95
C TYR A 152 -46.61 -9.05 -1.52
N GLY A 153 -47.17 -10.04 -0.82
CA GLY A 153 -46.60 -10.61 0.42
C GLY A 153 -46.52 -9.70 1.66
N GLY A 154 -47.41 -9.91 2.64
CA GLY A 154 -47.27 -9.38 4.00
C GLY A 154 -47.90 -8.00 4.23
N GLY A 155 -47.74 -7.48 5.44
CA GLY A 155 -48.22 -6.14 5.83
C GLY A 155 -47.14 -5.07 5.64
N TYR A 156 -47.56 -3.86 5.32
CA TYR A 156 -46.68 -2.70 5.12
C TYR A 156 -46.64 -1.82 6.38
N LYS A 157 -45.59 -1.00 6.50
CA LYS A 157 -45.47 0.02 7.56
C LYS A 157 -45.20 1.37 6.92
N ALA A 158 -45.80 2.42 7.48
CA ALA A 158 -45.40 3.78 7.16
C ALA A 158 -43.95 4.01 7.61
N GLN A 159 -43.14 4.56 6.73
CA GLN A 159 -41.77 4.95 7.01
C GLN A 159 -41.75 6.37 7.57
N TYR A 160 -40.95 6.57 8.61
CA TYR A 160 -40.68 7.87 9.24
C TYR A 160 -39.19 8.14 9.19
N VAL A 161 -38.83 9.42 9.11
CA VAL A 161 -37.46 9.90 9.25
C VAL A 161 -37.32 10.53 10.63
N HIS A 162 -36.37 10.05 11.44
CA HIS A 162 -36.06 10.60 12.74
C HIS A 162 -35.12 11.81 12.62
N VAL A 163 -34.99 12.60 13.69
CA VAL A 163 -34.19 13.84 13.71
C VAL A 163 -32.70 13.60 13.44
N ASP A 164 -32.19 12.39 13.68
CA ASP A 164 -30.81 11.99 13.38
C ASP A 164 -30.61 11.46 11.94
N GLY A 165 -31.66 11.51 11.11
CA GLY A 165 -31.66 11.02 9.74
C GLY A 165 -31.92 9.52 9.61
N THR A 166 -32.13 8.78 10.71
CA THR A 166 -32.49 7.37 10.63
C THR A 166 -33.90 7.19 10.09
N MET A 167 -34.11 6.16 9.25
CA MET A 167 -35.43 5.80 8.75
C MET A 167 -35.98 4.62 9.55
N GLY A 168 -37.24 4.68 9.95
CA GLY A 168 -37.87 3.66 10.77
C GLY A 168 -39.40 3.65 10.70
N TYR A 169 -40.03 3.02 11.68
CA TYR A 169 -41.49 3.04 11.85
C TYR A 169 -41.85 3.34 13.31
N VAL A 170 -43.01 3.95 13.53
CA VAL A 170 -43.50 4.26 14.88
C VAL A 170 -44.57 3.23 15.30
N PRO A 171 -44.32 2.40 16.33
CA PRO A 171 -45.32 1.45 16.82
C PRO A 171 -46.38 2.15 17.67
N SER A 172 -47.62 1.63 17.65
CA SER A 172 -48.74 2.20 18.44
C SER A 172 -49.21 1.31 19.59
N SER A 173 -48.58 0.15 19.82
CA SER A 173 -48.95 -0.77 20.91
C SER A 173 -48.64 -0.17 22.29
N ARG A 174 -49.47 -0.53 23.28
CA ARG A 174 -49.34 -0.09 24.69
C ARG A 174 -47.95 -0.39 25.28
N GLN A 175 -47.30 -1.47 24.88
CA GLN A 175 -45.97 -1.84 25.39
C GLN A 175 -44.86 -0.84 25.04
N PHE A 176 -45.08 0.03 24.05
CA PHE A 176 -44.13 1.07 23.63
C PHE A 176 -44.53 2.47 24.11
N LYS A 177 -45.52 2.56 24.98
CA LYS A 177 -46.10 3.82 25.46
C LYS A 177 -46.12 3.84 26.98
N GLN A 178 -45.89 5.01 27.54
CA GLN A 178 -46.00 5.30 28.98
C GLN A 178 -47.01 6.43 29.20
N ASP A 179 -47.45 6.62 30.45
CA ASP A 179 -48.28 7.75 30.86
C ASP A 179 -49.59 7.91 30.06
N ILE A 180 -50.21 6.78 29.69
CA ILE A 180 -51.42 6.76 28.88
C ILE A 180 -52.61 7.26 29.72
N THR A 181 -53.04 8.49 29.45
CA THR A 181 -54.20 9.11 30.05
C THR A 181 -55.27 9.38 28.99
N PRO A 182 -56.57 9.18 29.28
CA PRO A 182 -57.63 9.65 28.40
C PRO A 182 -57.52 11.16 28.20
N THR A 183 -57.61 11.61 26.96
CA THR A 183 -57.63 13.03 26.62
C THR A 183 -58.75 13.29 25.62
N THR A 184 -59.31 14.50 25.67
CA THR A 184 -60.23 15.00 24.66
C THR A 184 -59.72 16.34 24.16
N LEU A 185 -59.92 16.60 22.88
CA LEU A 185 -59.57 17.87 22.26
C LEU A 185 -60.86 18.67 22.08
N ASP A 186 -60.77 19.99 22.18
CA ASP A 186 -61.90 20.86 21.90
C ASP A 186 -62.37 20.65 20.45
N PRO A 187 -63.62 20.18 20.23
CA PRO A 187 -64.17 20.00 18.90
C PRO A 187 -64.11 21.26 18.02
N ALA A 188 -64.08 22.45 18.62
CA ALA A 188 -63.99 23.71 17.90
C ALA A 188 -62.63 23.89 17.18
N LEU A 189 -61.58 23.20 17.62
CA LEU A 189 -60.26 23.25 16.98
C LEU A 189 -60.31 22.76 15.53
N LEU A 190 -61.11 21.73 15.23
CA LEU A 190 -61.26 21.23 13.86
C LEU A 190 -61.88 22.30 12.96
N THR A 191 -62.86 23.05 13.47
CA THR A 191 -63.52 24.12 12.71
C THR A 191 -62.69 25.40 12.60
N ALA A 192 -61.66 25.55 13.43
CA ALA A 192 -60.72 26.67 13.37
C ALA A 192 -59.63 26.47 12.31
N LEU A 193 -59.40 25.22 11.85
CA LEU A 193 -58.46 24.94 10.78
C LEU A 193 -58.96 25.49 9.44
N GLN A 194 -58.09 26.24 8.76
CA GLN A 194 -58.40 26.81 7.44
C GLN A 194 -57.71 26.01 6.34
N LEU A 195 -58.50 25.29 5.53
CA LEU A 195 -57.99 24.71 4.29
C LEU A 195 -57.70 25.83 3.28
N VAL A 196 -56.55 25.73 2.64
CA VAL A 196 -56.10 26.65 1.60
C VAL A 196 -55.62 25.88 0.38
N THR A 197 -55.69 26.52 -0.79
CA THR A 197 -54.97 26.06 -1.97
C THR A 197 -53.75 26.93 -2.22
N PHE A 198 -52.66 26.33 -2.67
CA PHE A 198 -51.40 27.02 -2.89
C PHE A 198 -50.60 26.35 -4.00
N ARG A 199 -49.50 26.99 -4.42
CA ARG A 199 -48.49 26.40 -5.30
C ARG A 199 -47.14 26.59 -4.62
N TYR A 200 -46.29 25.56 -4.65
CA TYR A 200 -44.94 25.69 -4.12
C TYR A 200 -44.14 26.70 -4.92
N ILE A 201 -43.38 27.57 -4.24
CA ILE A 201 -42.54 28.59 -4.89
C ILE A 201 -41.58 27.93 -5.89
N ASP A 202 -40.84 26.90 -5.46
CA ASP A 202 -39.92 26.16 -6.35
C ASP A 202 -40.63 25.56 -7.57
N ALA A 203 -41.86 25.07 -7.42
CA ALA A 203 -42.62 24.52 -8.55
C ALA A 203 -42.99 25.62 -9.55
N VAL A 204 -43.43 26.79 -9.07
CA VAL A 204 -43.72 27.94 -9.92
C VAL A 204 -42.45 28.46 -10.61
N ASP A 205 -41.34 28.52 -9.90
CA ASP A 205 -40.07 28.99 -10.46
C ASP A 205 -39.54 28.06 -11.56
N ASN A 206 -39.77 26.75 -11.46
CA ASN A 206 -39.28 25.77 -12.43
C ASN A 206 -40.30 25.43 -13.55
N LEU A 207 -41.60 25.50 -13.27
CA LEU A 207 -42.66 25.04 -14.18
C LEU A 207 -43.62 26.16 -14.62
N GLY A 208 -43.54 27.35 -14.02
CA GLY A 208 -44.41 28.48 -14.31
C GLY A 208 -45.89 28.14 -14.08
N ASP A 209 -46.72 28.41 -15.08
CA ASP A 209 -48.15 28.13 -15.04
C ASP A 209 -48.50 26.63 -15.04
N GLN A 210 -47.53 25.74 -15.29
CA GLN A 210 -47.70 24.30 -15.18
C GLN A 210 -47.49 23.78 -13.74
N ALA A 211 -47.17 24.66 -12.78
CA ALA A 211 -47.07 24.27 -11.38
C ALA A 211 -48.44 23.84 -10.84
N GLU A 212 -48.49 22.62 -10.30
CA GLU A 212 -49.69 22.02 -9.73
C GLU A 212 -50.23 22.85 -8.55
N THR A 213 -51.55 22.93 -8.45
CA THR A 213 -52.21 23.53 -7.29
C THR A 213 -52.44 22.46 -6.23
N GLU A 214 -51.88 22.70 -5.05
CA GLU A 214 -51.97 21.81 -3.90
C GLU A 214 -53.07 22.27 -2.95
N LEU A 215 -53.57 21.33 -2.14
CA LEU A 215 -54.54 21.57 -1.06
C LEU A 215 -53.90 21.22 0.28
N GLY A 216 -53.99 22.12 1.26
CA GLY A 216 -53.43 21.85 2.58
C GLY A 216 -53.77 22.89 3.64
N LEU A 217 -52.94 22.91 4.68
CA LEU A 217 -52.96 23.84 5.81
C LEU A 217 -51.60 24.53 5.91
N ILE A 218 -51.56 25.71 6.55
CA ILE A 218 -50.33 26.45 6.83
C ILE A 218 -49.83 26.09 8.23
N ALA A 219 -48.55 25.70 8.36
CA ALA A 219 -48.00 25.18 9.61
C ALA A 219 -48.03 26.24 10.75
N GLU A 220 -47.73 27.49 10.42
CA GLU A 220 -47.76 28.63 11.34
C GLU A 220 -49.19 28.92 11.85
N ASP A 221 -50.20 28.80 10.99
CA ASP A 221 -51.60 29.00 11.40
C ASP A 221 -52.06 27.88 12.36
N VAL A 222 -51.64 26.63 12.10
CA VAL A 222 -51.90 25.49 12.99
C VAL A 222 -51.16 25.66 14.32
N ASP A 223 -49.93 26.15 14.29
CA ASP A 223 -49.14 26.45 15.47
C ASP A 223 -49.80 27.50 16.37
N ALA A 224 -50.31 28.58 15.77
CA ALA A 224 -51.01 29.65 16.46
C ALA A 224 -52.30 29.20 17.16
N LEU A 225 -52.89 28.09 16.73
CA LEU A 225 -54.03 27.44 17.40
C LEU A 225 -53.63 26.57 18.60
N GLY A 226 -52.33 26.48 18.93
CA GLY A 226 -51.80 25.67 20.02
C GLY A 226 -51.70 24.18 19.68
N LEU A 227 -51.82 23.81 18.40
CA LEU A 227 -51.77 22.42 17.93
C LEU A 227 -50.34 21.94 17.67
N HIS A 228 -49.39 22.31 18.54
CA HIS A 228 -47.95 22.06 18.37
C HIS A 228 -47.59 20.59 18.11
N TRP A 229 -48.40 19.64 18.61
CA TRP A 229 -48.20 18.20 18.43
C TRP A 229 -48.45 17.71 16.99
N LEU A 230 -49.10 18.54 16.15
CA LEU A 230 -49.28 18.34 14.71
C LEU A 230 -48.20 19.03 13.88
N VAL A 231 -47.41 19.94 14.46
CA VAL A 231 -46.44 20.77 13.74
C VAL A 231 -45.07 20.10 13.75
N ASP A 232 -44.39 20.12 12.61
CA ASP A 232 -42.97 19.80 12.48
C ASP A 232 -42.17 21.10 12.50
N TYR A 233 -41.02 21.08 13.18
CA TYR A 233 -40.16 22.24 13.36
C TYR A 233 -38.77 21.97 12.81
N ASP A 234 -38.14 23.00 12.27
CA ASP A 234 -36.74 22.96 11.89
C ASP A 234 -35.79 23.10 13.10
N SER A 235 -34.48 23.15 12.82
CA SER A 235 -33.46 23.34 13.85
C SER A 235 -33.56 24.68 14.60
N ASP A 236 -34.17 25.70 13.98
CA ASP A 236 -34.39 27.03 14.56
C ASP A 236 -35.72 27.12 15.31
N HIS A 237 -36.43 25.99 15.47
CA HIS A 237 -37.76 25.90 16.08
C HIS A 237 -38.85 26.69 15.34
N LYS A 238 -38.72 26.82 14.02
CA LYS A 238 -39.79 27.39 13.17
C LYS A 238 -40.69 26.29 12.63
N PRO A 239 -42.02 26.49 12.61
CA PRO A 239 -42.93 25.60 11.91
C PRO A 239 -42.50 25.42 10.46
N THR A 240 -42.36 24.18 10.00
CA THR A 240 -41.97 23.86 8.61
C THR A 240 -42.87 22.84 7.95
N GLY A 241 -43.63 22.08 8.74
CA GLY A 241 -44.48 21.03 8.21
C GLY A 241 -45.58 20.62 9.17
N LEU A 242 -46.41 19.69 8.71
CA LEU A 242 -47.50 19.12 9.48
C LEU A 242 -47.49 17.60 9.38
N LYS A 243 -47.79 16.97 10.52
CA LYS A 243 -48.06 15.54 10.65
C LYS A 243 -49.47 15.24 10.16
N TYR A 244 -49.71 15.37 8.86
CA TYR A 244 -51.02 15.23 8.23
C TYR A 244 -51.72 13.92 8.58
N GLU A 245 -50.97 12.84 8.77
CA GLU A 245 -51.50 11.52 9.16
C GLU A 245 -52.22 11.54 10.52
N ARG A 246 -51.93 12.55 11.35
CA ARG A 246 -52.54 12.70 12.68
C ARG A 246 -53.74 13.64 12.69
N LEU A 247 -54.02 14.39 11.62
CA LEU A 247 -55.21 15.26 11.55
C LEU A 247 -56.51 14.48 11.73
N ALA A 248 -56.55 13.23 11.26
CA ALA A 248 -57.71 12.35 11.45
C ALA A 248 -58.08 12.13 12.94
N LEU A 249 -57.13 12.32 13.87
CA LEU A 249 -57.39 12.22 15.30
C LEU A 249 -58.28 13.36 15.83
N LEU A 250 -58.28 14.53 15.17
CA LEU A 250 -59.17 15.66 15.50
C LEU A 250 -60.63 15.37 15.14
N VAL A 251 -60.87 14.53 14.13
CA VAL A 251 -62.23 14.19 13.67
C VAL A 251 -62.97 13.36 14.72
N ILE A 252 -62.27 12.55 15.50
CA ILE A 252 -62.88 11.66 16.51
C ILE A 252 -63.67 12.44 17.56
N PRO A 253 -63.09 13.38 18.35
CA PRO A 253 -63.84 14.14 19.35
C PRO A 253 -64.89 15.05 18.72
N TRP A 254 -64.65 15.55 17.50
CA TRP A 254 -65.64 16.33 16.76
C TRP A 254 -66.88 15.50 16.40
N ALA A 255 -66.71 14.29 15.86
CA ALA A 255 -67.81 13.40 15.53
C ALA A 255 -68.59 12.97 16.78
N GLN A 256 -67.88 12.65 17.88
CA GLN A 256 -68.51 12.36 19.17
C GLN A 256 -69.34 13.55 19.68
N SER A 257 -68.87 14.78 19.46
CA SER A 257 -69.61 15.98 19.85
C SER A 257 -70.90 16.17 19.04
N ILE A 258 -70.89 15.79 17.75
CA ILE A 258 -72.08 15.83 16.89
C ILE A 258 -73.10 14.80 17.35
N GLU A 259 -72.67 13.56 17.61
CA GLU A 259 -73.55 12.50 18.10
C GLU A 259 -74.20 12.88 19.44
N ALA A 260 -73.42 13.43 20.36
CA ALA A 260 -73.94 13.91 21.64
C ALA A 260 -74.98 15.04 21.48
N ARG A 261 -74.74 15.97 20.55
CA ARG A 261 -75.70 17.06 20.25
C ARG A 261 -76.96 16.56 19.57
N LEU A 262 -76.84 15.60 18.66
CA LEU A 262 -77.98 15.00 17.97
C LEU A 262 -78.87 14.23 18.96
N ALA A 263 -78.28 13.40 19.81
CA ALA A 263 -79.02 12.67 20.85
C ALA A 263 -79.77 13.61 21.81
N ALA A 264 -79.19 14.77 22.13
CA ALA A 264 -79.84 15.78 22.96
C ALA A 264 -80.98 16.53 22.25
N LEU A 265 -81.02 16.53 20.92
CA LEU A 265 -82.09 17.14 20.13
C LEU A 265 -83.23 16.15 19.80
N GLU A 266 -82.92 14.86 19.76
CA GLU A 266 -83.86 13.78 19.41
C GLU A 266 -84.58 13.15 20.62
N GLY A 267 -84.05 13.35 21.83
CA GLY A 267 -84.64 12.91 23.10
C GLY A 267 -85.48 13.98 23.79
#